data_AF-A0A949EW54-F1
#
_entry.id   AF-A0A949EW54-F1
#
_cell.length_a   1.000
_cell.length_b   1.000
_cell.length_c   1.000
_cell.angle_alpha   90.00
_cell.angle_beta   90.00
_cell.angle_gamma   90.00
#
_symmetry.space_group_name_H-M   'P 1'
#
loop_
_entity.id
_entity.type
_entity.pdbx_description
1 polymer ?
#
loop_
_entity_poly.entity_id
_entity_poly.type
_entity_poly.pdbx_seq_one_letter_code
_entity_poly.pdbx_strand_id
1 'polypeptide(L)'
;MGDGDLRKSGGSNVRTLTWNKKTLKLIDQRELPFKEIYVNCKTSKDVGSAIKDMVVRGAPAIGVTAGYGVALAAIEFSGKDRLTFITHLKSSIDMLSKTRPTAINLFWALDRMSKAIDKNSNLGIDEIRKIIIREAEDIEGEDLQINYRLGENGKDIFTNSRKKLKILTHCNAGALATSGYGTALGVIRSLRRAGKVKNVIVDETRPYLQGARLTAWELYQEKIPFFIISDNMSGYF
;
A
#
# COMPACT_ATOMS: atom_id res chain seq x y z
N MET A 1 -11.24 -9.05 -24.66
CA MET A 1 -10.66 -9.51 -23.39
C MET A 1 -10.14 -8.26 -22.69
N GLY A 2 -10.91 -7.71 -21.75
CA GLY A 2 -10.56 -6.44 -21.10
C GLY A 2 -9.44 -6.65 -20.09
N ASP A 3 -8.44 -5.77 -20.10
CA ASP A 3 -7.34 -5.76 -19.13
C ASP A 3 -7.90 -5.84 -17.70
N GLY A 4 -7.72 -7.00 -17.06
CA GLY A 4 -8.18 -7.32 -15.71
C GLY A 4 -7.43 -6.58 -14.61
N ASP A 5 -7.15 -5.28 -14.80
CA ASP A 5 -6.59 -4.42 -13.76
C ASP A 5 -7.66 -4.19 -12.68
N LEU A 6 -7.61 -5.00 -11.61
CA LEU A 6 -8.48 -4.84 -10.44
C LEU A 6 -8.42 -3.43 -9.85
N ARG A 7 -7.35 -2.69 -10.13
CA ARG A 7 -7.21 -1.28 -9.75
C ARG A 7 -8.18 -0.37 -10.51
N LYS A 8 -8.67 -0.75 -11.69
CA LYS A 8 -9.69 -0.02 -12.46
C LYS A 8 -11.09 -0.60 -12.29
N SER A 9 -11.22 -1.93 -12.24
CA SER A 9 -12.51 -2.60 -12.11
C SER A 9 -13.07 -2.60 -10.68
N GLY A 10 -12.22 -2.42 -9.66
CA GLY A 10 -12.62 -2.36 -8.25
C GLY A 10 -13.29 -1.05 -7.82
N GLY A 11 -13.25 0.01 -8.63
CA GLY A 11 -13.92 1.29 -8.34
C GLY A 11 -13.16 2.26 -7.43
N SER A 12 -11.86 2.02 -7.18
CA SER A 12 -10.97 3.01 -6.54
C SER A 12 -9.96 3.54 -7.54
N ASN A 13 -9.97 4.85 -7.79
CA ASN A 13 -9.01 5.51 -8.68
C ASN A 13 -7.74 5.97 -7.95
N VAL A 14 -7.69 5.82 -6.62
CA VAL A 14 -6.57 6.25 -5.78
C VAL A 14 -5.45 5.22 -5.85
N ARG A 15 -4.21 5.69 -6.11
CA ARG A 15 -3.01 4.84 -6.15
C ARG A 15 -1.94 5.38 -5.22
N THR A 16 -1.53 4.55 -4.26
CA THR A 16 -0.42 4.87 -3.34
C THR A 16 0.92 4.87 -4.06
N LEU A 17 1.10 3.90 -4.96
CA LEU A 17 2.35 3.66 -5.65
C LEU A 17 2.10 3.26 -7.10
N THR A 18 3.09 3.54 -7.94
CA THR A 18 3.16 3.08 -9.33
C THR A 18 4.58 2.65 -9.65
N TRP A 19 4.71 1.52 -10.34
CA TRP A 19 5.98 0.92 -10.72
C TRP A 19 6.12 0.86 -12.24
N ASN A 20 7.29 1.24 -12.77
CA ASN A 20 7.58 1.20 -14.21
C ASN A 20 8.82 0.37 -14.56
N LYS A 21 9.22 -0.56 -13.69
CA LYS A 21 10.42 -1.41 -13.81
C LYS A 21 11.76 -0.68 -13.67
N LYS A 22 11.76 0.63 -13.42
CA LYS A 22 12.97 1.44 -13.20
C LYS A 22 12.83 2.44 -12.05
N THR A 23 11.62 2.82 -11.71
CA THR A 23 11.32 3.86 -10.73
C THR A 23 10.03 3.50 -10.03
N LEU A 24 10.06 3.59 -8.71
CA LEU A 24 8.88 3.51 -7.86
C LEU A 24 8.40 4.94 -7.57
N LYS A 25 7.21 5.28 -8.04
CA LYS A 25 6.59 6.59 -7.79
C LYS A 25 5.56 6.45 -6.69
N LEU A 26 5.73 7.20 -5.61
CA LEU A 26 4.86 7.21 -4.43
C LEU A 26 4.10 8.53 -4.36
N ILE A 27 2.82 8.50 -3.99
CA ILE A 27 2.10 9.72 -3.58
C ILE A 27 2.65 10.19 -2.23
N ASP A 28 2.93 11.49 -2.09
CA ASP A 28 3.40 12.04 -0.82
C ASP A 28 2.22 12.28 0.14
N GLN A 29 2.00 11.33 1.04
CA GLN A 29 0.88 11.38 1.99
C GLN A 29 1.03 12.49 3.04
N ARG A 30 2.17 13.18 3.11
CA ARG A 30 2.40 14.31 4.03
C ARG A 30 1.76 15.60 3.51
N GLU A 31 1.62 15.71 2.20
CA GLU A 31 1.10 16.92 1.53
C GLU A 31 -0.41 16.87 1.32
N LEU A 32 -1.01 15.67 1.43
CA LEU A 32 -2.46 15.51 1.43
C LEU A 32 -3.09 16.15 2.68
N PRO A 33 -4.28 16.77 2.56
CA PRO A 33 -5.14 16.82 1.37
C PRO A 33 -4.86 18.01 0.42
N PHE A 34 -3.93 18.90 0.75
CA PHE A 34 -3.79 20.19 0.07
C PHE A 34 -3.07 20.10 -1.26
N LYS A 35 -2.10 19.17 -1.40
CA LYS A 35 -1.37 18.97 -2.65
C LYS A 35 -1.21 17.49 -2.95
N GLU A 36 -1.57 17.10 -4.15
CA GLU A 36 -1.30 15.77 -4.69
C GLU A 36 0.02 15.81 -5.46
N ILE A 37 1.12 15.50 -4.76
CA ILE A 37 2.46 15.42 -5.35
C ILE A 37 3.03 14.01 -5.20
N TYR A 38 4.09 13.74 -5.96
CA TYR A 38 4.67 12.41 -6.05
C TYR A 38 6.19 12.43 -5.90
N VAL A 39 6.72 11.44 -5.19
CA VAL A 39 8.15 11.20 -4.98
C VAL A 39 8.59 10.03 -5.85
N ASN A 40 9.64 10.24 -6.65
CA ASN A 40 10.23 9.20 -7.49
C ASN A 40 11.44 8.57 -6.78
N CYS A 41 11.32 7.30 -6.40
CA CYS A 41 12.40 6.50 -5.85
C CYS A 41 13.10 5.73 -6.97
N LYS A 42 14.41 5.94 -7.12
CA LYS A 42 15.26 5.28 -8.13
C LYS A 42 16.27 4.31 -7.49
N THR A 43 16.47 4.41 -6.18
CA THR A 43 17.41 3.59 -5.42
C THR A 43 16.73 2.97 -4.20
N SER A 44 17.35 1.93 -3.65
CA SER A 44 16.93 1.35 -2.36
C SER A 44 16.96 2.37 -1.21
N LYS A 45 17.89 3.33 -1.26
CA LYS A 45 18.02 4.43 -0.29
C LYS A 45 16.89 5.45 -0.38
N ASP A 46 16.43 5.78 -1.58
CA ASP A 46 15.26 6.66 -1.77
C ASP A 46 14.02 6.03 -1.12
N VAL A 47 13.82 4.72 -1.35
CA VAL A 47 12.74 3.95 -0.72
C VAL A 47 12.86 3.97 0.80
N GLY A 48 14.06 3.73 1.33
CA GLY A 48 14.29 3.77 2.77
C GLY A 48 13.95 5.12 3.40
N SER A 49 14.31 6.21 2.71
CA SER A 49 13.97 7.58 3.12
C SER A 49 12.46 7.82 3.04
N ALA A 50 11.79 7.40 1.97
CA ALA A 50 10.35 7.54 1.79
C ALA A 50 9.54 6.82 2.87
N ILE A 51 9.97 5.63 3.31
CA ILE A 51 9.34 4.89 4.41
C ILE A 51 9.58 5.59 5.75
N LYS A 52 10.84 5.99 6.02
CA LYS A 52 11.24 6.63 7.27
C LYS A 52 10.54 7.98 7.48
N ASP A 53 10.50 8.79 6.43
CA ASP A 53 9.93 10.14 6.46
C ASP A 53 8.40 10.14 6.32
N MET A 54 7.79 8.96 6.19
CA MET A 54 6.34 8.75 6.01
C MET A 54 5.76 9.40 4.75
N VAL A 55 6.54 9.48 3.66
CA VAL A 55 5.98 9.71 2.32
C VAL A 55 4.94 8.63 2.03
N VAL A 56 5.27 7.37 2.38
CA VAL A 56 4.34 6.23 2.39
C VAL A 56 4.08 5.75 3.81
N ARG A 57 2.84 5.34 4.08
CA ARG A 57 2.40 4.80 5.37
C ARG A 57 1.24 3.83 5.16
N GLY A 58 0.89 3.10 6.22
CA GLY A 58 0.00 1.95 6.16
C GLY A 58 0.82 0.67 6.06
N ALA A 59 0.51 -0.32 6.90
CA ALA A 59 1.38 -1.48 7.04
C ALA A 59 1.57 -2.24 5.72
N PRO A 60 0.51 -2.54 4.93
CA PRO A 60 0.69 -3.20 3.64
C PRO A 60 1.45 -2.33 2.63
N ALA A 61 1.15 -1.03 2.51
CA ALA A 61 1.88 -0.14 1.59
C ALA A 61 3.39 -0.05 1.92
N ILE A 62 3.76 -0.04 3.20
CA ILE A 62 5.16 -0.07 3.64
C ILE A 62 5.83 -1.38 3.19
N GLY A 63 5.16 -2.53 3.37
CA GLY A 63 5.68 -3.83 2.95
C GLY A 63 5.93 -3.90 1.44
N VAL A 64 4.94 -3.52 0.64
CA VAL A 64 5.04 -3.47 -0.83
C VAL A 64 6.16 -2.54 -1.27
N THR A 65 6.24 -1.34 -0.67
CA THR A 65 7.28 -0.35 -0.98
C THR A 65 8.67 -0.88 -0.66
N ALA A 66 8.85 -1.61 0.45
CA ALA A 66 10.12 -2.23 0.80
C ALA A 66 10.52 -3.35 -0.17
N GLY A 67 9.57 -4.16 -0.63
CA GLY A 67 9.81 -5.14 -1.71
C GLY A 67 10.38 -4.46 -2.96
N TYR A 68 9.78 -3.36 -3.38
CA TYR A 68 10.31 -2.54 -4.48
C TYR A 68 11.67 -1.90 -4.18
N GLY A 69 11.98 -1.58 -2.92
CA GLY A 69 13.31 -1.14 -2.52
C GLY A 69 14.40 -2.18 -2.81
N VAL A 70 14.12 -3.47 -2.57
CA VAL A 70 15.04 -4.57 -2.92
C VAL A 70 15.11 -4.78 -4.44
N ALA A 71 14.00 -4.62 -5.15
CA ALA A 71 14.01 -4.66 -6.62
C ALA A 71 14.87 -3.54 -7.24
N LEU A 72 14.80 -2.32 -6.68
CA LEU A 72 15.65 -1.21 -7.08
C LEU A 72 17.13 -1.46 -6.76
N ALA A 73 17.45 -2.09 -5.62
CA ALA A 73 18.81 -2.57 -5.32
C ALA A 73 19.33 -3.54 -6.41
N ALA A 74 18.47 -4.44 -6.87
CA ALA A 74 18.84 -5.35 -7.95
C ALA A 74 19.11 -4.62 -9.28
N ILE A 75 18.35 -3.57 -9.57
CA ILE A 75 18.48 -2.77 -10.80
C ILE A 75 19.72 -1.86 -10.77
N GLU A 76 20.03 -1.25 -9.62
CA GLU A 76 21.15 -0.29 -9.49
C GLU A 76 22.53 -0.97 -9.48
N PHE A 77 22.59 -2.28 -9.22
CA PHE A 77 23.85 -3.03 -9.23
C PHE A 77 24.43 -3.20 -10.65
N SER A 78 25.67 -2.72 -10.83
CA SER A 78 26.42 -2.76 -12.10
C SER A 78 27.61 -3.74 -12.12
N GLY A 79 27.84 -4.49 -11.04
CA GLY A 79 28.94 -5.45 -10.96
C GLY A 79 28.70 -6.74 -11.75
N LYS A 80 29.75 -7.55 -11.87
CA LYS A 80 29.71 -8.85 -12.59
C LYS A 80 29.84 -10.07 -11.68
N ASP A 81 30.22 -9.87 -10.41
CA ASP A 81 30.38 -10.94 -9.45
C ASP A 81 29.05 -11.23 -8.72
N ARG A 82 28.65 -12.50 -8.75
CA ARG A 82 27.38 -12.97 -8.19
C ARG A 82 27.36 -12.88 -6.66
N LEU A 83 28.46 -13.17 -5.99
CA LEU A 83 28.52 -13.13 -4.54
C LEU A 83 28.34 -11.69 -4.05
N THR A 84 29.05 -10.75 -4.67
CA THR A 84 28.92 -9.31 -4.43
C THR A 84 27.49 -8.82 -4.69
N PHE A 85 26.83 -9.31 -5.76
CA PHE A 85 25.44 -8.99 -6.03
C PHE A 85 24.50 -9.43 -4.90
N ILE A 86 24.63 -10.68 -4.44
CA ILE A 86 23.82 -11.21 -3.33
C ILE A 86 24.08 -10.43 -2.05
N THR A 87 25.33 -10.15 -1.72
CA THR A 87 25.71 -9.33 -0.56
C THR A 87 25.09 -7.93 -0.64
N HIS A 88 25.08 -7.30 -1.81
CA HIS A 88 24.45 -6.01 -2.03
C HIS A 88 22.93 -6.04 -1.77
N LEU A 89 22.22 -7.07 -2.24
CA LEU A 89 20.79 -7.24 -1.98
C LEU A 89 20.51 -7.46 -0.48
N LYS A 90 21.29 -8.31 0.19
CA LYS A 90 21.13 -8.56 1.64
C LYS A 90 21.44 -7.32 2.47
N SER A 91 22.43 -6.52 2.09
CA SER A 91 22.72 -5.24 2.74
C SER A 91 21.56 -4.25 2.57
N SER A 92 20.93 -4.22 1.38
CA SER A 92 19.75 -3.39 1.14
C SER A 92 18.55 -3.82 1.98
N ILE A 93 18.35 -5.13 2.17
CA ILE A 93 17.33 -5.67 3.08
C ILE A 93 17.57 -5.23 4.53
N ASP A 94 18.80 -5.37 5.03
CA ASP A 94 19.16 -4.94 6.38
C ASP A 94 18.91 -3.43 6.58
N MET A 95 19.33 -2.60 5.63
CA MET A 95 19.08 -1.16 5.66
C MET A 95 17.57 -0.84 5.70
N LEU A 96 16.78 -1.47 4.81
CA LEU A 96 15.33 -1.24 4.75
C LEU A 96 14.62 -1.68 6.04
N SER A 97 15.07 -2.76 6.67
CA SER A 97 14.50 -3.27 7.93
C SER A 97 14.61 -2.26 9.09
N LYS A 98 15.63 -1.39 9.06
CA LYS A 98 15.90 -0.37 10.07
C LYS A 98 15.07 0.90 9.90
N THR A 99 14.31 1.02 8.81
CA THR A 99 13.52 2.23 8.53
C THR A 99 12.36 2.39 9.50
N ARG A 100 11.67 1.28 9.84
CA ARG A 100 10.55 1.23 10.80
C ARG A 100 10.51 -0.12 11.55
N PRO A 101 11.27 -0.28 12.64
CA PRO A 101 11.47 -1.58 13.31
C PRO A 101 10.23 -2.27 13.90
N THR A 102 9.09 -1.59 13.96
CA THR A 102 7.82 -2.13 14.46
C THR A 102 6.81 -2.48 13.35
N ALA A 103 7.14 -2.20 12.09
CA ALA A 103 6.23 -2.45 10.97
C ALA A 103 6.29 -3.93 10.54
N ILE A 104 5.39 -4.77 11.05
CA ILE A 104 5.40 -6.22 10.77
C ILE A 104 5.39 -6.53 9.26
N ASN A 105 4.57 -5.83 8.48
CA ASN A 105 4.50 -6.01 7.02
C ASN A 105 5.81 -5.64 6.29
N LEU A 106 6.63 -4.75 6.86
CA LEU A 106 7.98 -4.47 6.35
C LEU A 106 8.83 -5.73 6.43
N PHE A 107 8.90 -6.35 7.61
CA PHE A 107 9.68 -7.57 7.81
C PHE A 107 9.14 -8.76 7.03
N TRP A 108 7.82 -8.91 6.93
CA TRP A 108 7.21 -9.95 6.10
C TRP A 108 7.64 -9.83 4.63
N ALA A 109 7.58 -8.63 4.05
CA ALA A 109 8.00 -8.42 2.67
C ALA A 109 9.50 -8.65 2.50
N LEU A 110 10.33 -8.11 3.40
CA LEU A 110 11.78 -8.27 3.36
C LEU A 110 12.23 -9.73 3.53
N ASP A 111 11.58 -10.50 4.41
CA ASP A 111 11.82 -11.94 4.58
C ASP A 111 11.48 -12.71 3.30
N ARG A 112 10.35 -12.38 2.66
CA ARG A 112 9.94 -12.97 1.39
C ARG A 112 10.96 -12.67 0.27
N MET A 113 11.42 -11.43 0.16
CA MET A 113 12.51 -11.07 -0.75
C MET A 113 13.80 -11.82 -0.42
N SER A 114 14.15 -11.93 0.87
CA SER A 114 15.34 -12.66 1.34
C SER A 114 15.31 -14.13 0.90
N LYS A 115 14.17 -14.80 1.07
CA LYS A 115 13.95 -16.20 0.65
C LYS A 115 14.02 -16.36 -0.86
N ALA A 116 13.48 -15.41 -1.63
CA ALA A 116 13.58 -15.43 -3.09
C ALA A 116 15.04 -15.32 -3.55
N ILE A 117 15.88 -14.52 -2.87
CA ILE A 117 17.32 -14.46 -3.14
C ILE A 117 17.98 -15.80 -2.82
N ASP A 118 17.75 -16.35 -1.63
CA ASP A 118 18.45 -17.56 -1.17
C ASP A 118 18.14 -18.77 -2.05
N LYS A 119 16.87 -18.96 -2.40
CA LYS A 119 16.39 -20.07 -3.26
C LYS A 119 17.01 -20.03 -4.66
N ASN A 120 17.40 -18.86 -5.15
CA ASN A 120 17.87 -18.65 -6.52
C ASN A 120 19.35 -18.20 -6.59
N SER A 121 20.07 -18.30 -5.46
CA SER A 121 21.45 -17.83 -5.30
C SER A 121 22.47 -18.49 -6.24
N ASN A 122 22.14 -19.63 -6.82
CA ASN A 122 22.96 -20.35 -7.80
C ASN A 122 22.80 -19.85 -9.25
N LEU A 123 21.76 -19.06 -9.54
CA LEU A 123 21.48 -18.56 -10.88
C LEU A 123 22.40 -17.39 -11.28
N GLY A 124 22.35 -16.98 -12.55
CA GLY A 124 23.05 -15.79 -13.04
C GLY A 124 22.41 -14.49 -12.50
N ILE A 125 23.20 -13.41 -12.43
CA ILE A 125 22.76 -12.10 -11.89
C ILE A 125 21.48 -11.61 -12.57
N ASP A 126 21.39 -11.71 -13.90
CA ASP A 126 20.23 -11.22 -14.65
C ASP A 126 18.96 -12.02 -14.34
N GLU A 127 19.08 -13.32 -14.12
CA GLU A 127 17.96 -14.18 -13.75
C GLU A 127 17.49 -13.89 -12.33
N ILE A 128 18.42 -13.76 -11.37
CA ILE A 128 18.10 -13.34 -10.01
C ILE A 128 17.40 -11.96 -10.04
N ARG A 129 17.93 -10.99 -10.80
CA ARG A 129 17.32 -9.66 -10.93
C ARG A 129 15.87 -9.73 -11.41
N LYS A 130 15.58 -10.54 -12.43
CA LYS A 130 14.21 -10.74 -12.93
C LYS A 130 13.31 -11.34 -11.85
N ILE A 131 13.79 -12.33 -11.11
CA ILE A 131 13.05 -12.98 -10.02
C ILE A 131 12.73 -11.99 -8.90
N ILE A 132 13.70 -11.17 -8.48
CA ILE A 132 13.49 -10.17 -7.42
C ILE A 132 12.52 -9.08 -7.85
N ILE A 133 12.59 -8.60 -9.09
CA ILE A 133 11.60 -7.65 -9.61
C ILE A 133 10.20 -8.30 -9.62
N ARG A 134 10.11 -9.55 -10.08
CA ARG A 134 8.85 -10.29 -10.14
C ARG A 134 8.26 -10.51 -8.74
N GLU A 135 9.08 -10.88 -7.76
CA GLU A 135 8.65 -11.09 -6.38
C GLU A 135 8.04 -9.82 -5.77
N ALA A 136 8.63 -8.64 -6.05
CA ALA A 136 8.08 -7.37 -5.61
C ALA A 136 6.72 -7.05 -6.28
N GLU A 137 6.59 -7.33 -7.58
CA GLU A 137 5.33 -7.21 -8.33
C GLU A 137 4.26 -8.20 -7.79
N ASP A 138 4.64 -9.42 -7.44
CA ASP A 138 3.76 -10.44 -6.88
C ASP A 138 3.29 -10.06 -5.46
N ILE A 139 4.17 -9.49 -4.62
CA ILE A 139 3.79 -8.92 -3.30
C ILE A 139 2.72 -7.84 -3.45
N GLU A 140 2.89 -6.91 -4.40
CA GLU A 140 1.87 -5.88 -4.68
C GLU A 140 0.56 -6.51 -5.17
N GLY A 141 0.64 -7.42 -6.14
CA GLY A 141 -0.52 -8.06 -6.74
C GLY A 141 -1.34 -8.84 -5.72
N GLU A 142 -0.67 -9.59 -4.84
CA GLU A 142 -1.32 -10.35 -3.77
C GLU A 142 -2.00 -9.45 -2.74
N ASP A 143 -1.35 -8.37 -2.29
CA ASP A 143 -1.97 -7.41 -1.37
C ASP A 143 -3.25 -6.80 -1.99
N LEU A 144 -3.21 -6.42 -3.26
CA LEU A 144 -4.38 -5.90 -3.97
C LEU A 144 -5.53 -6.93 -4.01
N GLN A 145 -5.22 -8.18 -4.31
CA GLN A 145 -6.20 -9.27 -4.34
C GLN A 145 -6.80 -9.56 -2.96
N ILE A 146 -5.96 -9.57 -1.91
CA ILE A 146 -6.40 -9.75 -0.52
C ILE A 146 -7.37 -8.63 -0.14
N ASN A 147 -7.02 -7.37 -0.41
CA ASN A 147 -7.84 -6.21 -0.09
C ASN A 147 -9.19 -6.25 -0.82
N TYR A 148 -9.20 -6.62 -2.11
CA TYR A 148 -10.44 -6.78 -2.87
C TYR A 148 -11.35 -7.86 -2.28
N ARG A 149 -10.80 -9.06 -2.00
CA ARG A 149 -11.55 -10.16 -1.37
C ARG A 149 -12.05 -9.80 0.02
N LEU A 150 -11.24 -9.10 0.82
CA LEU A 150 -11.62 -8.61 2.14
C LEU A 150 -12.82 -7.66 2.02
N GLY A 151 -12.81 -6.75 1.05
CA GLY A 151 -13.95 -5.86 0.81
C GLY A 151 -15.22 -6.61 0.42
N GLU A 152 -15.13 -7.58 -0.51
CA GLU A 152 -16.29 -8.39 -0.92
C GLU A 152 -16.84 -9.22 0.24
N ASN A 153 -15.98 -9.91 0.99
CA ASN A 153 -16.37 -10.70 2.16
C ASN A 153 -17.00 -9.82 3.25
N GLY A 154 -16.43 -8.64 3.51
CA GLY A 154 -16.96 -7.69 4.49
C GLY A 154 -18.31 -7.11 4.07
N LYS A 155 -18.53 -6.89 2.77
CA LYS A 155 -19.82 -6.47 2.21
C LYS A 155 -20.90 -7.54 2.45
N ASP A 156 -20.56 -8.82 2.35
CA ASP A 156 -21.51 -9.92 2.49
C ASP A 156 -22.11 -10.04 3.91
N ILE A 157 -21.44 -9.51 4.93
CA ILE A 157 -21.97 -9.40 6.31
C ILE A 157 -23.28 -8.59 6.34
N PHE A 158 -23.45 -7.64 5.41
CA PHE A 158 -24.59 -6.72 5.39
C PHE A 158 -25.62 -7.02 4.31
N THR A 159 -25.55 -8.19 3.66
CA THR A 159 -26.41 -8.55 2.51
C THR A 159 -27.90 -8.45 2.85
N ASN A 160 -28.27 -8.90 4.06
CA ASN A 160 -29.65 -8.91 4.56
C ASN A 160 -30.13 -7.54 5.06
N SER A 161 -29.25 -6.52 5.13
CA SER A 161 -29.67 -5.19 5.55
C SER A 161 -30.59 -4.56 4.50
N ARG A 162 -31.81 -4.23 4.92
CA ARG A 162 -32.79 -3.48 4.11
C ARG A 162 -32.52 -1.98 4.07
N LYS A 163 -31.73 -1.45 5.01
CA LYS A 163 -31.41 -0.03 5.12
C LYS A 163 -30.00 0.25 4.60
N LYS A 164 -29.81 1.45 4.05
CA LYS A 164 -28.46 1.97 3.80
C LYS A 164 -27.74 2.21 5.13
N LEU A 165 -26.46 1.90 5.17
CA LEU A 165 -25.61 1.88 6.35
C LEU A 165 -24.99 3.26 6.62
N LYS A 166 -24.98 3.67 7.88
CA LYS A 166 -24.04 4.68 8.38
C LYS A 166 -22.84 3.94 8.95
N ILE A 167 -21.64 4.27 8.51
CA ILE A 167 -20.43 3.51 8.84
C ILE A 167 -19.44 4.44 9.52
N LEU A 168 -19.06 4.17 10.76
CA LEU A 168 -17.96 4.88 11.42
C LEU A 168 -16.63 4.20 11.10
N THR A 169 -15.61 4.99 10.82
CA THR A 169 -14.24 4.50 10.59
C THR A 169 -13.21 5.40 11.28
N HIS A 170 -12.09 4.79 11.65
CA HIS A 170 -11.01 5.44 12.39
C HIS A 170 -9.68 5.24 11.65
N CYS A 171 -8.80 6.24 11.69
CA CYS A 171 -7.53 6.28 10.97
C CYS A 171 -7.71 6.27 9.44
N ASN A 172 -6.71 5.74 8.73
CA ASN A 172 -6.74 5.50 7.29
C ASN A 172 -6.37 4.06 6.99
N ALA A 173 -7.36 3.32 6.50
CA ALA A 173 -7.27 1.92 6.08
C ALA A 173 -7.76 1.78 4.61
N GLY A 174 -7.47 2.81 3.81
CA GLY A 174 -7.84 2.94 2.41
C GLY A 174 -6.79 2.47 1.44
N ALA A 175 -6.96 2.86 0.18
CA ALA A 175 -6.04 2.53 -0.88
C ALA A 175 -4.66 3.12 -0.55
N LEU A 176 -4.61 4.33 0.02
CA LEU A 176 -3.38 5.00 0.48
C LEU A 176 -2.58 4.18 1.49
N ALA A 177 -3.23 3.31 2.28
CA ALA A 177 -2.59 2.48 3.29
C ALA A 177 -2.12 1.11 2.75
N THR A 178 -2.46 0.78 1.51
CA THR A 178 -2.17 -0.52 0.87
C THR A 178 -1.62 -0.35 -0.56
N SER A 179 -1.46 -1.44 -1.31
CA SER A 179 -1.21 -1.41 -2.77
C SER A 179 -2.40 -0.89 -3.58
N GLY A 180 -3.57 -0.80 -2.96
CA GLY A 180 -4.81 -0.36 -3.58
C GLY A 180 -6.04 -0.94 -2.89
N TYR A 181 -7.19 -0.34 -3.17
CA TYR A 181 -8.52 -0.69 -2.63
C TYR A 181 -8.71 -0.54 -1.11
N GLY A 182 -7.71 -0.84 -0.29
CA GLY A 182 -7.75 -0.73 1.16
C GLY A 182 -8.45 -1.90 1.86
N THR A 183 -8.38 -1.90 3.19
CA THR A 183 -9.00 -2.92 4.03
C THR A 183 -10.38 -2.45 4.50
N ALA A 184 -10.47 -1.67 5.58
CA ALA A 184 -11.75 -1.17 6.09
C ALA A 184 -12.47 -0.27 5.07
N LEU A 185 -11.72 0.61 4.40
CA LEU A 185 -12.27 1.42 3.31
C LEU A 185 -12.55 0.57 2.06
N GLY A 186 -11.87 -0.56 1.87
CA GLY A 186 -12.20 -1.55 0.83
C GLY A 186 -13.59 -2.16 1.03
N VAL A 187 -13.96 -2.47 2.28
CA VAL A 187 -15.34 -2.89 2.61
C VAL A 187 -16.34 -1.77 2.31
N ILE A 188 -16.03 -0.52 2.68
CA ILE A 188 -16.88 0.63 2.37
C ILE A 188 -17.05 0.80 0.85
N ARG A 189 -15.99 0.62 0.06
CA ARG A 189 -16.04 0.65 -1.41
C ARG A 189 -16.91 -0.47 -1.99
N SER A 190 -16.80 -1.70 -1.48
CA SER A 190 -17.67 -2.82 -1.87
C SER A 190 -19.14 -2.54 -1.51
N LEU A 191 -19.41 -2.01 -0.32
CA LEU A 191 -20.76 -1.61 0.11
C LEU A 191 -21.32 -0.45 -0.73
N ARG A 192 -20.47 0.51 -1.13
CA ARG A 192 -20.83 1.63 -2.00
C ARG A 192 -21.24 1.13 -3.37
N ARG A 193 -20.46 0.22 -3.97
CA ARG A 193 -20.78 -0.46 -5.23
C ARG A 193 -22.12 -1.21 -5.14
N ALA A 194 -22.43 -1.82 -4.01
CA ALA A 194 -23.71 -2.48 -3.75
C ALA A 194 -24.87 -1.50 -3.42
N GLY A 195 -24.66 -0.18 -3.48
CA GLY A 195 -25.68 0.82 -3.17
C GLY A 195 -26.09 0.89 -1.70
N LYS A 196 -25.32 0.26 -0.79
CA LYS A 196 -25.66 0.11 0.63
C LYS A 196 -25.15 1.24 1.51
N VAL A 197 -24.25 2.11 1.07
CA VAL A 197 -23.72 3.21 1.91
C VAL A 197 -24.68 4.41 1.93
N LYS A 198 -25.08 4.84 3.14
CA LYS A 198 -25.77 6.11 3.37
C LYS A 198 -24.75 7.24 3.54
N ASN A 199 -23.82 7.08 4.48
CA ASN A 199 -22.71 7.98 4.74
C ASN A 199 -21.62 7.28 5.58
N VAL A 200 -20.42 7.84 5.52
CA VAL A 200 -19.27 7.45 6.36
C VAL A 200 -19.01 8.55 7.40
N ILE A 201 -18.88 8.16 8.66
CA ILE A 201 -18.44 9.02 9.76
C ILE A 201 -16.95 8.78 9.92
N VAL A 202 -16.15 9.83 9.76
CA VAL A 202 -14.69 9.73 9.79
C VAL A 202 -14.18 10.43 11.05
N ASP A 203 -13.62 9.66 11.98
CA ASP A 203 -12.90 10.23 13.11
C ASP A 203 -11.63 10.91 12.61
N GLU A 204 -11.33 12.13 13.05
CA GLU A 204 -10.19 12.90 12.55
C GLU A 204 -8.85 12.18 12.73
N THR A 205 -8.71 11.36 13.80
CA THR A 205 -7.56 10.53 14.16
C THR A 205 -6.33 11.33 14.58
N ARG A 206 -6.36 11.95 15.77
CA ARG A 206 -5.21 12.64 16.35
C ARG A 206 -4.05 11.67 16.66
N PRO A 207 -2.79 12.16 16.70
CA PRO A 207 -2.37 13.54 16.39
C PRO A 207 -2.08 13.79 14.90
N TYR A 208 -1.97 12.74 14.08
CA TYR A 208 -1.54 12.82 12.67
C TYR A 208 -2.66 13.15 11.68
N LEU A 209 -3.90 13.12 12.15
CA LEU A 209 -5.11 13.47 11.41
C LEU A 209 -5.34 12.59 10.19
N GLN A 210 -5.08 11.28 10.29
CA GLN A 210 -5.23 10.34 9.17
C GLN A 210 -6.64 10.32 8.61
N GLY A 211 -7.65 10.35 9.47
CA GLY A 211 -9.03 10.35 9.04
C GLY A 211 -9.36 11.62 8.28
N ALA A 212 -9.06 12.78 8.88
CA ALA A 212 -9.35 14.07 8.27
C ALA A 212 -8.52 14.37 7.02
N ARG A 213 -7.27 13.91 6.94
CA ARG A 213 -6.35 14.23 5.83
C ARG A 213 -6.35 13.20 4.71
N LEU A 214 -6.44 11.91 5.03
CA LEU A 214 -6.24 10.82 4.06
C LEU A 214 -7.56 10.11 3.76
N THR A 215 -8.28 9.63 4.78
CA THR A 215 -9.56 8.95 4.58
C THR A 215 -10.59 9.86 3.94
N ALA A 216 -10.79 11.07 4.47
CA ALA A 216 -11.69 12.05 3.89
C ALA A 216 -11.30 12.42 2.45
N TRP A 217 -10.00 12.54 2.16
CA TRP A 217 -9.52 12.81 0.81
C TRP A 217 -9.86 11.68 -0.16
N GLU A 218 -9.63 10.42 0.22
CA GLU A 218 -10.00 9.26 -0.63
C GLU A 218 -11.51 9.19 -0.89
N LEU A 219 -12.33 9.38 0.17
CA LEU A 219 -13.79 9.38 0.05
C LEU A 219 -14.29 10.53 -0.82
N TYR A 220 -13.64 11.71 -0.74
CA TYR A 220 -13.92 12.86 -1.60
C TYR A 220 -13.63 12.55 -3.07
N GLN A 221 -12.44 12.03 -3.39
CA GLN A 221 -12.04 11.66 -4.76
C GLN A 221 -13.02 10.66 -5.39
N GLU A 222 -13.54 9.73 -4.59
CA GLU A 222 -14.44 8.67 -5.04
C GLU A 222 -15.93 9.00 -4.89
N LYS A 223 -16.27 10.24 -4.49
CA LYS A 223 -17.65 10.71 -4.29
C LYS A 223 -18.46 9.77 -3.39
N ILE A 224 -17.84 9.30 -2.31
CA ILE A 224 -18.49 8.54 -1.24
C ILE A 224 -18.95 9.57 -0.19
N PRO A 225 -20.25 9.62 0.18
CA PRO A 225 -20.73 10.62 1.12
C PRO A 225 -20.12 10.40 2.51
N PHE A 226 -19.54 11.45 3.08
CA PHE A 226 -18.92 11.40 4.40
C PHE A 226 -19.05 12.74 5.15
N PHE A 227 -18.76 12.71 6.45
CA PHE A 227 -18.46 13.89 7.25
C PHE A 227 -17.40 13.52 8.30
N ILE A 228 -16.65 14.51 8.75
CA ILE A 228 -15.57 14.35 9.73
C ILE A 228 -16.08 14.73 11.11
N ILE A 229 -15.68 13.99 12.13
CA ILE A 229 -15.91 14.31 13.54
C ILE A 229 -14.57 14.31 14.29
N SER A 230 -14.48 15.02 15.42
CA SER A 230 -13.33 14.86 16.32
C SER A 230 -13.40 13.51 17.04
N ASP A 231 -12.25 12.97 17.45
CA ASP A 231 -12.17 11.60 17.99
C ASP A 231 -13.10 11.38 19.20
N ASN A 232 -13.31 12.42 20.04
CA ASN A 232 -14.18 12.38 21.21
C ASN A 232 -15.69 12.44 20.89
N MET A 233 -16.08 12.84 19.68
CA MET A 233 -17.49 12.84 19.26
C MET A 233 -18.00 11.42 18.97
N SER A 234 -17.12 10.44 18.78
CA SER A 234 -17.49 9.05 18.49
C SER A 234 -18.43 8.44 19.54
N GLY A 235 -18.35 8.85 20.81
CA GLY A 235 -19.26 8.40 21.86
C GLY A 235 -20.68 8.98 21.80
N TYR A 236 -20.90 10.02 20.97
CA TYR A 236 -22.21 10.67 20.79
C TYR A 236 -22.94 10.20 19.53
N PHE A 237 -22.21 9.84 18.46
CA PHE A 237 -22.75 9.52 17.13
C PHE A 237 -23.17 8.06 16.95
#